data_AF-A0A847HJ86-F1
#
_entry.id   AF-A0A847HJ86-F1
#
_cell.length_a   1.000
_cell.length_b   1.000
_cell.length_c   1.000
_cell.angle_alpha   90.00
_cell.angle_beta   90.00
_cell.angle_gamma   90.00
#
_symmetry.space_group_name_H-M   'P 1'
#
loop_
_entity.id
_entity.type
_entity.pdbx_description
1 polymer ?
#
loop_
_entity_poly.entity_id
_entity_poly.type
_entity_poly.pdbx_seq_one_letter_code
_entity_poly.pdbx_strand_id
1 'polypeptide(L)'
;CFVTCPDYVAAKGMRIYGTPLAGDPFIVSGESGAVTLGALVSILRENCVGELRDYLHINQDSQILFINTEGNTDPVHFRQIIWEGANPVPREYWTDSPS
;
A
#
# COMPACT_ATOMS: atom_id res chain seq x y z
N CYS A 1 -9.39 -15.35 5.41
CA CYS A 1 -8.08 -15.34 4.73
C CYS A 1 -7.07 -14.63 5.63
N PHE A 2 -5.82 -15.11 5.65
CA PHE A 2 -4.69 -14.39 6.21
C PHE A 2 -3.73 -14.05 5.07
N VAL A 3 -3.14 -12.86 5.10
CA VAL A 3 -2.24 -12.37 4.06
C VAL A 3 -0.88 -12.09 4.68
N THR A 4 0.17 -12.57 4.02
CA THR A 4 1.56 -12.21 4.31
C THR A 4 2.06 -11.36 3.15
N CYS A 5 2.74 -10.26 3.45
CA CYS A 5 3.31 -9.38 2.45
C CYS A 5 4.70 -8.90 2.89
N PRO A 6 5.59 -8.58 1.93
CA PRO A 6 6.91 -8.06 2.22
C PRO A 6 6.88 -6.58 2.61
N ASP A 7 7.91 -6.10 3.32
CA ASP A 7 7.97 -4.75 3.90
C ASP A 7 7.78 -3.62 2.88
N TYR A 8 8.18 -3.82 1.61
CA TYR A 8 7.95 -2.82 0.56
C TYR A 8 6.46 -2.53 0.33
N VAL A 9 5.56 -3.44 0.71
CA VAL A 9 4.11 -3.24 0.64
C VAL A 9 3.66 -2.20 1.66
N ALA A 10 4.19 -2.24 2.88
CA ALA A 10 3.96 -1.18 3.86
C ALA A 10 4.52 0.15 3.37
N ALA A 11 5.76 0.18 2.88
CA ALA A 11 6.38 1.38 2.32
C ALA A 11 5.58 1.96 1.13
N LYS A 12 5.03 1.11 0.26
CA LYS A 12 4.12 1.50 -0.83
C LYS A 12 2.87 2.18 -0.28
N GLY A 13 2.23 1.59 0.73
CA GLY A 13 1.07 2.17 1.40
C GLY A 13 1.37 3.55 2.02
N MET A 14 2.53 3.69 2.68
CA MET A 14 2.94 4.95 3.32
C MET A 14 3.08 6.06 2.27
N ARG A 15 3.69 5.74 1.12
CA ARG A 15 3.83 6.69 0.00
C ARG A 15 2.48 7.07 -0.58
N ILE A 16 1.58 6.12 -0.81
CA ILE A 16 0.24 6.41 -1.36
C ILE A 16 -0.54 7.35 -0.43
N TYR A 17 -0.54 7.08 0.88
CA TYR A 17 -1.15 7.99 1.85
C TYR A 17 -0.49 9.38 1.88
N GLY A 18 0.83 9.43 1.68
CA GLY A 18 1.61 10.66 1.63
C GLY A 18 1.56 11.43 0.30
N THR A 19 1.10 10.80 -0.78
CA THR A 19 0.95 11.39 -2.13
C THR A 19 -0.43 11.04 -2.70
N PRO A 20 -1.52 11.53 -2.09
CA PRO A 20 -2.88 11.16 -2.49
C PRO A 20 -3.22 11.68 -3.89
N LEU A 21 -4.19 11.04 -4.52
CA LEU A 21 -4.79 11.55 -5.76
C LEU A 21 -5.58 12.84 -5.47
N ALA A 22 -5.85 13.63 -6.51
CA ALA A 22 -6.58 14.88 -6.37
C ALA A 22 -7.99 14.64 -5.80
N GLY A 23 -8.28 15.27 -4.66
CA GLY A 23 -9.55 15.15 -3.95
C GLY A 23 -9.52 14.17 -2.76
N ASP A 24 -8.54 13.27 -2.71
CA ASP A 24 -8.35 12.36 -1.59
C ASP A 24 -7.59 13.05 -0.44
N PRO A 25 -7.88 12.69 0.82
CA PRO A 25 -7.21 13.29 1.97
C PRO A 25 -5.75 12.83 2.07
N PHE A 26 -4.87 13.76 2.44
CA PHE A 26 -3.51 13.43 2.86
C PHE A 26 -3.53 12.78 4.25
N ILE A 27 -2.80 11.66 4.41
CA ILE A 27 -2.72 10.91 5.66
C ILE A 27 -1.26 10.64 5.98
N VAL A 28 -0.85 10.92 7.22
CA VAL A 28 0.44 10.47 7.76
C VAL A 28 0.22 9.09 8.38
N SER A 29 0.90 8.08 7.85
CA SER A 29 0.81 6.71 8.33
C SER A 29 2.19 6.09 8.47
N GLY A 30 2.43 5.43 9.59
CA GLY A 30 3.57 4.53 9.77
C GLY A 30 3.36 3.21 9.01
N GLU A 31 4.33 2.30 9.12
CA GLU A 31 4.33 1.02 8.40
C GLU A 31 3.12 0.17 8.76
N SER A 32 2.82 0.01 10.05
CA SER A 32 1.73 -0.84 10.54
C SER A 32 0.36 -0.29 10.15
N GLY A 33 0.23 1.04 10.10
CA GLY A 33 -0.99 1.71 9.66
C GLY A 33 -1.21 1.63 8.14
N ALA A 34 -0.11 1.61 7.38
CA ALA A 34 -0.15 1.72 5.93
C ALA A 34 -0.17 0.36 5.19
N VAL A 35 0.29 -0.71 5.84
CA VAL A 35 0.44 -2.03 5.23
C VAL A 35 -0.85 -2.55 4.58
N THR A 36 -2.00 -2.26 5.17
CA THR A 36 -3.30 -2.74 4.67
C THR A 36 -3.69 -2.07 3.35
N LEU A 37 -3.46 -0.76 3.20
CA LEU A 37 -3.66 -0.06 1.94
C LEU A 37 -2.68 -0.55 0.88
N GLY A 38 -1.40 -0.69 1.25
CA GLY A 38 -0.38 -1.24 0.37
C GLY A 38 -0.74 -2.63 -0.15
N ALA A 39 -1.23 -3.50 0.75
CA ALA A 39 -1.65 -4.85 0.41
C ALA A 39 -2.85 -4.84 -0.56
N LEU A 40 -3.88 -4.02 -0.30
CA LEU A 40 -5.03 -3.91 -1.21
C LEU A 40 -4.57 -3.46 -2.61
N VAL A 41 -3.77 -2.39 -2.70
CA VAL A 41 -3.32 -1.88 -3.99
C VAL A 41 -2.51 -2.94 -4.74
N SER A 42 -1.68 -3.69 -4.04
CA SER A 42 -0.90 -4.79 -4.63
C SER A 42 -1.83 -5.91 -5.15
N ILE A 43 -2.82 -6.34 -4.34
CA ILE A 43 -3.84 -7.33 -4.74
C ILE A 43 -4.63 -6.90 -5.99
N LEU A 44 -4.94 -5.61 -6.10
CA LEU A 44 -5.77 -5.10 -7.21
C LEU A 44 -4.99 -4.84 -8.49
N ARG A 45 -3.67 -4.64 -8.42
CA ARG A 45 -2.87 -4.11 -9.54
C ARG A 45 -1.77 -5.04 -10.03
N GLU A 46 -1.26 -5.94 -9.20
CA GLU A 46 -0.20 -6.85 -9.61
C GLU A 46 -0.77 -8.02 -10.40
N ASN A 47 -0.13 -8.38 -11.52
CA ASN A 47 -0.65 -9.38 -12.46
C ASN A 47 -0.75 -10.79 -11.84
N CYS A 48 0.08 -11.10 -10.83
CA CYS A 48 0.20 -12.45 -10.28
C CYS A 48 -0.78 -12.79 -9.14
N VAL A 49 -1.71 -11.88 -8.80
CA VAL A 49 -2.60 -12.01 -7.63
C VAL A 49 -4.09 -12.02 -8.00
N GLY A 50 -4.41 -12.26 -9.29
CA GLY A 50 -5.79 -12.34 -9.78
C GLY A 50 -6.65 -13.35 -9.04
N GLU A 51 -6.13 -14.54 -8.75
CA GLU A 51 -6.86 -15.57 -7.98
C GLU A 51 -7.20 -15.10 -6.55
N LEU A 52 -6.30 -14.36 -5.90
CA LEU A 52 -6.53 -13.82 -4.56
C LEU A 52 -7.59 -12.71 -4.60
N ARG A 53 -7.54 -11.82 -5.60
CA ARG A 53 -8.56 -10.80 -5.81
C ARG A 53 -9.94 -11.43 -5.99
N ASP A 54 -10.02 -12.46 -6.83
CA ASP A 54 -11.27 -13.14 -7.15
C ASP A 54 -11.80 -13.91 -5.91
N TYR A 55 -10.92 -14.54 -5.13
CA TYR A 55 -11.25 -15.18 -3.86
C TYR A 55 -11.77 -14.19 -2.80
N LEU A 56 -11.22 -12.97 -2.76
CA LEU A 56 -11.67 -11.92 -1.83
C LEU A 56 -12.97 -11.24 -2.30
N HIS A 57 -13.43 -11.51 -3.52
CA HIS A 57 -14.63 -10.92 -4.13
C HIS A 57 -14.63 -9.39 -4.13
N ILE A 58 -13.45 -8.77 -4.20
CA ILE A 58 -13.33 -7.31 -4.25
C ILE A 58 -13.70 -6.84 -5.65
N ASN A 59 -14.68 -5.95 -5.72
CA ASN A 59 -15.23 -5.40 -6.95
C ASN A 59 -15.64 -3.92 -6.75
N GLN A 60 -16.21 -3.33 -7.79
CA GLN A 60 -16.64 -1.93 -7.82
C GLN A 60 -17.72 -1.56 -6.79
N ASP A 61 -18.46 -2.54 -6.27
CA ASP A 61 -19.53 -2.33 -5.27
C ASP A 61 -19.01 -2.53 -3.83
N SER A 62 -17.74 -2.89 -3.67
CA SER A 62 -17.14 -3.17 -2.37
C SER A 62 -16.85 -1.89 -1.58
N GLN A 63 -17.26 -1.85 -0.31
CA GLN A 63 -16.85 -0.82 0.65
C GLN A 63 -15.77 -1.39 1.58
N ILE A 64 -14.57 -0.83 1.49
CA ILE A 64 -13.40 -1.32 2.23
C ILE A 64 -13.06 -0.31 3.33
N LEU A 65 -13.03 -0.79 4.57
CA LEU A 65 -12.62 -0.01 5.72
C LEU A 65 -11.15 -0.25 6.03
N PHE A 66 -10.39 0.83 6.17
CA PHE A 66 -9.02 0.81 6.67
C PHE A 66 -8.96 1.44 8.06
N ILE A 67 -8.13 0.86 8.92
CA ILE A 67 -7.79 1.43 10.21
C ILE A 67 -6.31 1.78 10.18
N ASN A 68 -6.02 3.08 10.14
CA ASN A 68 -4.66 3.57 10.32
C ASN A 68 -4.34 3.56 11.83
N THR A 69 -3.57 2.56 12.26
CA THR A 69 -3.26 2.33 13.68
C THR A 69 -2.18 3.27 14.22
N GLU A 70 -1.34 3.83 13.35
CA GLU A 70 -0.23 4.69 13.76
C GLU A 70 0.12 5.78 12.72
N GLY A 71 0.41 6.97 13.21
CA GLY A 71 0.98 8.04 12.41
C GLY A 71 2.51 7.90 12.29
N ASN A 72 3.21 9.02 12.40
CA ASN A 72 4.67 9.03 12.36
C ASN A 72 5.29 8.82 13.76
N THR A 73 5.29 7.57 14.23
CA THR A 73 5.87 7.17 15.53
C THR A 73 7.40 7.14 15.51
N ASP A 74 8.01 6.84 14.34
CA ASP A 74 9.44 6.97 14.06
C ASP A 74 9.70 7.97 12.90
N PRO A 75 9.93 9.25 13.22
CA PRO A 75 10.19 10.29 12.22
C PRO A 75 11.43 10.07 11.37
N VAL A 76 12.43 9.34 11.87
CA VAL A 76 13.65 9.05 11.11
C VAL A 76 13.34 8.01 10.05
N HIS A 77 12.71 6.91 10.46
CA HIS A 77 12.34 5.85 9.52
C HIS A 77 11.31 6.33 8.49
N PHE A 78 10.31 7.11 8.91
CA PHE A 78 9.34 7.71 7.98
C PHE A 78 10.02 8.53 6.88
N ARG A 79 11.03 9.35 7.22
CA ARG A 79 11.80 10.11 6.22
C ARG A 79 12.62 9.21 5.32
N GLN A 80 13.22 8.13 5.84
CA GLN A 80 13.94 7.16 5.00
C GLN A 80 13.02 6.55 3.94
N ILE A 81 11.79 6.18 4.31
CA ILE A 81 10.82 5.60 3.38
C ILE A 81 10.32 6.62 2.35
N ILE A 82 9.90 7.81 2.81
CA ILE A 82 9.22 8.80 1.96
C ILE A 82 10.21 9.65 1.15
N TRP A 83 11.32 10.10 1.75
CA TRP A 83 12.27 10.99 1.08
C TRP A 83 13.37 10.23 0.38
N GLU A 84 13.98 9.25 1.06
CA GLU A 84 15.14 8.52 0.52
C GLU A 84 14.75 7.28 -0.31
N GLY A 85 13.46 6.93 -0.34
CA GLY A 85 12.96 5.80 -1.12
C GLY A 85 13.34 4.42 -0.55
N ALA A 86 13.64 4.31 0.74
CA ALA A 86 13.94 3.02 1.39
C ALA A 86 12.78 2.01 1.23
N ASN A 87 13.08 0.72 1.17
CA ASN A 87 12.11 -0.34 0.82
C ASN A 87 11.36 -0.03 -0.50
N PRO A 88 12.08 0.14 -1.63
CA PRO A 88 11.44 0.38 -2.91
C PRO A 88 10.66 -0.85 -3.35
N VAL A 89 9.53 -0.63 -4.02
CA VAL A 89 8.79 -1.70 -4.68
C VAL A 89 9.67 -2.24 -5.82
N PRO A 90 9.90 -3.56 -5.93
CA PRO A 90 10.60 -4.14 -7.08
C PRO A 90 9.92 -3.78 -8.40
N ARG A 91 10.70 -3.59 -9.47
CA ARG A 91 10.21 -3.05 -10.76
C ARG A 91 9.11 -3.92 -11.38
N GLU A 92 9.19 -5.22 -11.22
CA GLU A 92 8.21 -6.20 -11.67
C GLU A 92 6.82 -6.02 -11.02
N TYR A 93 6.74 -5.31 -9.88
CA TYR A 93 5.50 -5.07 -9.12
C TYR A 93 5.04 -3.60 -9.15
N TRP A 94 5.58 -2.79 -10.07
CA TRP A 94 5.10 -1.42 -10.26
C TRP A 94 3.73 -1.42 -10.93
N THR A 95 2.86 -0.52 -10.47
CA THR A 95 1.44 -0.43 -10.87
C THR A 95 1.25 -0.17 -12.37
N ASP A 96 2.20 0.53 -13.00
CA ASP A 96 2.14 0.95 -14.41
C ASP A 96 3.30 0.38 -15.24
N SER A 97 3.87 -0.77 -14.84
CA SER A 97 4.90 -1.43 -15.65
C SER A 97 4.31 -1.82 -17.01
N PRO A 98 4.93 -1.41 -18.13
CA PRO A 98 4.47 -1.83 -19.45
C PRO A 98 4.58 -3.35 -19.54
N SER A 99 3.47 -3.98 -19.90
CA SER A 99 3.38 -5.40 -20.25
C SER A 99 4.37 -5.78 -21.34
#